data_AF-A0A0P4R401-F1
#
_entry.id   AF-A0A0P4R401-F1
#
_cell.length_a   1.000
_cell.length_b   1.000
_cell.length_c   1.000
_cell.angle_alpha   90.00
_cell.angle_beta   90.00
_cell.angle_gamma   90.00
#
_symmetry.space_group_name_H-M   'P 1'
#
loop_
_entity.id
_entity.type
_entity.pdbx_description
1 polymer ?
#
loop_
_entity_poly.entity_id
_entity_poly.type
_entity_poly.pdbx_seq_one_letter_code
_entity_poly.pdbx_strand_id
1 'polypeptide(L)'
;MRSSRGASVAPARVYGVGVCAGHLVVHDPLTGTTHHRDQLITVGRTMLRASEVASHPVADLAALGGSSALGVRWSPVVQRDPSPTWVPANSVHRRAARALACAGLLTVDLHEVDPLPTPDLTDIAGHLTDDGCTVSLTTERCPAERHAEALADCVDALRICVDTAVTRRHRLGPDERERRLRSLISGTRATVAAGLPTQLYTRVIPPPPGNAATRWLVELADAVGAHGVTFARPQEDGTLAMPDPADWGAGTPPCGTLKPLDVPLDTVCLRADV
;
A
#
# COMPACT_ATOMS: atom_id res chain seq x y z
N MET A 1 -34.40 23.48 8.94
CA MET A 1 -34.46 22.06 8.54
C MET A 1 -33.05 21.50 8.59
N ARG A 2 -32.74 20.65 9.58
CA ARG A 2 -31.46 19.93 9.63
C ARG A 2 -31.56 18.80 8.61
N SER A 3 -30.78 18.89 7.54
CA SER A 3 -30.59 17.79 6.59
C SER A 3 -29.92 16.66 7.36
N SER A 4 -30.68 15.58 7.59
CA SER A 4 -30.13 14.29 7.98
C SER A 4 -29.32 13.75 6.80
N ARG A 5 -28.04 14.13 6.71
CA ARG A 5 -27.08 13.35 5.93
C ARG A 5 -27.03 11.97 6.60
N GLY A 6 -27.53 10.95 5.91
CA GLY A 6 -27.40 9.58 6.39
C GLY A 6 -25.93 9.28 6.63
N ALA A 7 -25.60 8.71 7.78
CA ALA A 7 -24.26 8.24 8.09
C ALA A 7 -23.82 7.32 6.94
N SER A 8 -22.86 7.79 6.15
CA SER A 8 -22.31 7.02 5.04
C SER A 8 -21.53 5.87 5.67
N VAL A 9 -22.10 4.67 5.66
CA VAL A 9 -21.41 3.48 6.14
C VAL A 9 -20.21 3.25 5.22
N ALA A 10 -18.99 3.32 5.77
CA ALA A 10 -17.79 3.01 5.01
C ALA A 10 -17.93 1.61 4.39
N PRO A 11 -17.61 1.44 3.09
CA PRO A 11 -17.70 0.15 2.43
C PRO A 11 -16.78 -0.87 3.12
N ALA A 12 -17.18 -2.13 3.08
CA ALA A 12 -16.31 -3.21 3.54
C ALA A 12 -15.10 -3.32 2.60
N ARG A 13 -13.94 -3.67 3.16
CA ARG A 13 -12.72 -3.94 2.40
C ARG A 13 -12.03 -5.20 2.93
N VAL A 14 -11.06 -5.69 2.17
CA VAL A 14 -10.31 -6.90 2.52
C VAL A 14 -9.25 -6.58 3.59
N TYR A 15 -9.18 -7.45 4.60
CA TYR A 15 -8.19 -7.45 5.66
C TYR A 15 -7.52 -8.83 5.74
N GLY A 16 -6.25 -8.85 6.16
CA GLY A 16 -5.52 -10.08 6.42
C GLY A 16 -5.77 -10.51 7.86
N VAL A 17 -6.37 -11.68 8.06
CA VAL A 17 -6.68 -12.19 9.39
C VAL A 17 -5.83 -13.40 9.69
N GLY A 18 -5.23 -13.47 10.87
CA GLY A 18 -4.55 -14.69 11.29
C GLY A 18 -4.08 -14.68 12.73
N VAL A 19 -3.26 -15.68 13.07
CA VAL A 19 -2.76 -15.87 14.43
C VAL A 19 -1.26 -15.62 14.47
N CYS A 20 -0.85 -14.60 15.20
CA CYS A 20 0.56 -14.23 15.39
C CYS A 20 0.90 -14.29 16.87
N ALA A 21 1.95 -15.02 17.24
CA ALA A 21 2.34 -15.26 18.63
C ALA A 21 1.18 -15.71 19.54
N GLY A 22 0.23 -16.50 19.00
CA GLY A 22 -0.96 -16.97 19.74
C GLY A 22 -2.10 -15.96 19.84
N HIS A 23 -1.94 -14.75 19.30
CA HIS A 23 -2.98 -13.71 19.26
C HIS A 23 -3.67 -13.70 17.90
N LEU A 24 -5.00 -13.67 17.91
CA LEU A 24 -5.77 -13.40 16.70
C LEU A 24 -5.62 -11.90 16.36
N VAL A 25 -5.24 -11.63 15.12
CA VAL A 25 -4.95 -10.28 14.63
C VAL A 25 -5.62 -10.03 13.29
N VAL A 26 -5.88 -8.75 13.02
CA VAL A 26 -6.39 -8.25 11.75
C VAL A 26 -5.44 -7.19 11.24
N HIS A 27 -4.86 -7.43 10.06
CA HIS A 27 -3.98 -6.52 9.36
C HIS A 27 -4.74 -5.77 8.26
N ASP A 28 -4.60 -4.45 8.24
CA ASP A 28 -5.15 -3.59 7.19
C ASP A 28 -4.09 -3.33 6.11
N PRO A 29 -4.21 -3.92 4.91
CA PRO A 29 -3.22 -3.74 3.84
C PRO A 29 -3.15 -2.28 3.34
N LEU A 30 -4.20 -1.50 3.56
CA LEU A 30 -4.25 -0.10 3.13
C LEU A 30 -3.42 0.80 4.04
N THR A 31 -3.62 0.67 5.36
CA THR A 31 -2.95 1.53 6.36
C THR A 31 -1.66 0.92 6.91
N GLY A 32 -1.44 -0.37 6.68
CA GLY A 32 -0.38 -1.17 7.30
C GLY A 32 -0.55 -1.39 8.81
N THR A 33 -1.70 -1.03 9.38
CA THR A 33 -1.98 -1.16 10.82
C THR A 33 -2.48 -2.56 11.14
N THR A 34 -2.06 -3.09 12.28
CA THR A 34 -2.51 -4.39 12.78
C THR A 34 -3.26 -4.18 14.08
N HIS A 35 -4.41 -4.83 14.23
CA HIS A 35 -5.27 -4.76 15.41
C HIS A 35 -5.40 -6.14 16.05
N HIS A 36 -5.52 -6.18 17.37
CA HIS A 36 -5.96 -7.39 18.07
C HIS A 36 -7.42 -7.69 17.76
N ARG A 37 -7.82 -8.96 17.91
CA ARG A 37 -9.23 -9.34 17.79
C ARG A 37 -9.55 -10.50 18.72
N ASP A 38 -10.73 -10.42 19.35
CA ASP A 38 -11.14 -11.42 20.36
C ASP A 38 -12.17 -12.43 19.81
N GLN A 39 -12.76 -12.16 18.64
CA GLN A 39 -13.76 -13.01 18.02
C GLN A 39 -13.14 -13.85 16.91
N LEU A 40 -13.28 -15.18 17.03
CA LEU A 40 -12.91 -16.12 15.98
C LEU A 40 -13.67 -15.83 14.69
N ILE A 41 -12.91 -15.61 13.63
CA ILE A 41 -13.38 -15.48 12.26
C ILE A 41 -12.46 -16.31 11.36
N THR A 42 -12.84 -16.47 10.10
CA THR A 42 -12.02 -17.17 9.10
C THR A 42 -10.66 -16.49 8.96
N VAL A 43 -9.59 -17.30 9.03
CA VAL A 43 -8.20 -16.87 8.79
C VAL A 43 -7.97 -16.69 7.28
N GLY A 44 -7.09 -15.77 6.91
CA GLY A 44 -6.79 -15.38 5.54
C GLY A 44 -7.44 -14.05 5.16
N ARG A 45 -7.74 -13.88 3.87
CA ARG A 45 -8.38 -12.68 3.32
C ARG A 45 -9.85 -12.64 3.72
N THR A 46 -10.22 -11.64 4.51
CA THR A 46 -11.60 -11.47 5.00
C THR A 46 -12.12 -10.07 4.71
N MET A 47 -13.35 -10.00 4.18
CA MET A 47 -14.07 -8.74 3.97
C MET A 47 -14.65 -8.25 5.30
N LEU A 48 -14.16 -7.12 5.82
CA LEU A 48 -14.61 -6.52 7.09
C LEU A 48 -14.92 -5.04 6.90
N ARG A 49 -15.68 -4.46 7.83
CA ARG A 49 -15.92 -3.01 7.86
C ARG A 49 -14.78 -2.31 8.59
N ALA A 50 -14.31 -1.19 8.05
CA ALA A 50 -13.26 -0.40 8.70
C ALA A 50 -13.64 0.06 10.12
N SER A 51 -14.91 0.40 10.35
CA SER A 51 -15.40 0.77 11.69
C SER A 51 -15.32 -0.36 12.71
N GLU A 52 -15.47 -1.61 12.25
CA GLU A 52 -15.36 -2.79 13.11
C GLU A 52 -13.90 -3.00 13.51
N VAL A 53 -12.99 -2.94 12.55
CA VAL A 53 -11.54 -3.12 12.81
C VAL A 53 -11.00 -1.98 13.68
N ALA A 54 -11.37 -0.73 13.39
CA ALA A 54 -10.92 0.44 14.14
C ALA A 54 -11.41 0.48 15.61
N SER A 55 -12.44 -0.30 15.95
CA SER A 55 -12.90 -0.44 17.33
C SER A 55 -11.98 -1.29 18.20
N HIS A 56 -11.08 -2.06 17.57
CA HIS A 56 -10.16 -2.94 18.28
C HIS A 56 -8.83 -2.24 18.61
N PRO A 57 -8.15 -2.64 19.70
CA PRO A 57 -6.83 -2.12 20.05
C PRO A 57 -5.80 -2.37 18.94
N VAL A 58 -4.99 -1.35 18.63
CA VAL A 58 -3.81 -1.51 17.76
C VAL A 58 -2.82 -2.44 18.45
N ALA A 59 -2.32 -3.43 17.72
CA ALA A 59 -1.36 -4.40 18.23
C ALA A 59 0.06 -3.82 18.21
N ASP A 60 0.82 -4.11 19.26
CA ASP A 60 2.25 -3.86 19.27
C ASP A 60 2.97 -4.97 18.48
N LEU A 61 3.61 -4.58 17.37
CA LEU A 61 4.31 -5.52 16.50
C LEU A 61 5.46 -6.24 17.21
N ALA A 62 6.11 -5.60 18.18
CA ALA A 62 7.17 -6.24 18.96
C ALA A 62 6.60 -7.39 19.80
N ALA A 63 5.42 -7.21 20.40
CA ALA A 63 4.72 -8.23 21.16
C ALA A 63 4.21 -9.40 20.28
N LEU A 64 3.99 -9.16 18.98
CA LEU A 64 3.60 -10.19 18.01
C LEU A 64 4.79 -10.98 17.41
N GLY A 65 6.02 -10.75 17.90
CA GLY A 65 7.22 -11.40 17.39
C GLY A 65 7.90 -10.67 16.23
N GLY A 66 7.52 -9.41 15.97
CA GLY A 66 8.07 -8.56 14.92
C GLY A 66 7.24 -8.54 13.63
N SER A 67 7.54 -7.59 12.74
CA SER A 67 6.79 -7.39 11.49
C SER A 67 6.96 -8.55 10.49
N SER A 68 8.07 -9.29 10.58
CA SER A 68 8.36 -10.46 9.75
C SER A 68 7.35 -11.61 9.94
N ALA A 69 6.68 -11.66 11.08
CA ALA A 69 5.61 -12.63 11.36
C ALA A 69 4.27 -12.27 10.69
N LEU A 70 4.10 -11.02 10.27
CA LEU A 70 2.86 -10.51 9.67
C LEU A 70 2.94 -10.42 8.16
N GLY A 71 4.08 -9.98 7.63
CA GLY A 71 4.20 -9.76 6.20
C GLY A 71 5.56 -9.24 5.78
N VAL A 72 5.68 -9.05 4.47
CA VAL A 72 6.89 -8.54 3.85
C VAL A 72 6.59 -7.41 2.89
N ARG A 73 7.55 -6.51 2.76
CA ARG A 73 7.65 -5.60 1.61
C ARG A 73 8.50 -6.26 0.54
N TRP A 74 7.98 -6.32 -0.68
CA TRP A 74 8.68 -6.88 -1.83
C TRP A 74 8.69 -5.89 -2.99
N SER A 75 9.88 -5.61 -3.53
CA SER A 75 10.05 -4.89 -4.80
C SER A 75 10.32 -5.91 -5.90
N PRO A 76 9.33 -6.29 -6.73
CA PRO A 76 9.51 -7.26 -7.81
C PRO A 76 10.25 -6.68 -9.03
N VAL A 77 10.81 -5.47 -8.95
CA VAL A 77 11.49 -4.83 -10.08
C VAL A 77 12.80 -5.55 -10.41
N VAL A 78 12.82 -6.14 -11.60
CA VAL A 78 14.05 -6.39 -12.37
C VAL A 78 14.23 -5.19 -13.29
N GLN A 79 15.48 -4.78 -13.49
CA GLN A 79 15.93 -3.59 -14.22
C GLN A 79 15.04 -3.15 -15.41
N ARG A 80 15.02 -1.83 -15.66
CA ARG A 80 14.42 -1.13 -16.82
C ARG A 80 14.93 -1.64 -18.18
N ASP A 81 14.58 -2.86 -18.55
CA ASP A 81 14.83 -3.37 -19.90
C ASP A 81 13.52 -3.31 -20.70
N PRO A 82 13.43 -2.54 -21.79
CA PRO A 82 12.18 -2.25 -22.49
C PRO A 82 11.64 -3.42 -23.35
N SER A 83 12.03 -4.68 -23.12
CA SER A 83 11.39 -5.84 -23.75
C SER A 83 11.72 -7.17 -23.03
N PRO A 84 10.89 -8.24 -23.12
CA PRO A 84 9.53 -8.32 -23.67
C PRO A 84 8.46 -8.67 -22.62
N THR A 85 7.22 -8.38 -23.01
CA THR A 85 5.90 -8.55 -22.38
C THR A 85 5.47 -10.00 -22.08
N TRP A 86 6.41 -10.90 -21.78
CA TRP A 86 6.06 -12.29 -21.47
C TRP A 86 6.97 -12.88 -20.42
N VAL A 87 6.43 -13.05 -19.22
CA VAL A 87 7.10 -13.77 -18.15
C VAL A 87 6.87 -15.26 -18.35
N PRO A 88 7.95 -16.06 -18.50
CA PRO A 88 7.83 -17.51 -18.62
C PRO A 88 7.04 -18.09 -17.45
N ALA A 89 6.26 -19.15 -17.67
CA ALA A 89 5.48 -19.81 -16.62
C ALA A 89 6.31 -20.27 -15.39
N ASN A 90 7.65 -20.32 -15.53
CA ASN A 90 8.62 -20.67 -14.49
C ASN A 90 9.47 -19.48 -14.03
N SER A 91 8.98 -18.26 -14.19
CA SER A 91 9.74 -17.07 -13.85
C SER A 91 10.13 -17.06 -12.38
N VAL A 92 11.26 -16.41 -12.11
CA VAL A 92 11.75 -16.25 -10.74
C VAL A 92 10.71 -15.54 -9.87
N HIS A 93 9.91 -14.63 -10.43
CA HIS A 93 8.89 -13.88 -9.71
C HIS A 93 7.71 -14.76 -9.32
N ARG A 94 7.25 -15.65 -10.22
CA ARG A 94 6.20 -16.61 -9.88
C ARG A 94 6.66 -17.58 -8.79
N ARG A 95 7.92 -18.03 -8.84
CA ARG A 95 8.50 -18.87 -7.77
C ARG A 95 8.62 -18.12 -6.45
N ALA A 96 9.03 -16.85 -6.48
CA ALA A 96 9.10 -16.00 -5.30
C ALA A 96 7.70 -15.76 -4.70
N ALA A 97 6.70 -15.42 -5.52
CA ALA A 97 5.31 -15.26 -5.09
C ALA A 97 4.78 -16.53 -4.41
N ARG A 98 5.01 -17.71 -5.02
CA ARG A 98 4.65 -18.99 -4.40
C ARG A 98 5.39 -19.25 -3.09
N ALA A 99 6.68 -18.94 -3.02
CA ALA A 99 7.45 -19.11 -1.79
C ALA A 99 6.94 -18.19 -0.67
N LEU A 100 6.59 -16.94 -1.00
CA LEU A 100 5.99 -15.98 -0.07
C LEU A 100 4.60 -16.43 0.40
N ALA A 101 3.78 -16.93 -0.52
CA ALA A 101 2.48 -17.48 -0.19
C ALA A 101 2.57 -18.69 0.76
N CYS A 102 3.52 -19.59 0.53
CA CYS A 102 3.79 -20.72 1.43
C CYS A 102 4.40 -20.31 2.78
N ALA A 103 4.86 -19.06 2.93
CA ALA A 103 5.49 -18.60 4.17
C ALA A 103 4.48 -18.26 5.29
N GLY A 104 3.17 -18.37 5.02
CA GLY A 104 2.13 -18.12 6.03
C GLY A 104 1.99 -16.66 6.43
N LEU A 105 2.38 -15.75 5.53
CA LEU A 105 2.26 -14.31 5.74
C LEU A 105 0.79 -13.89 5.69
N LEU A 106 0.42 -12.89 6.48
CA LEU A 106 -0.90 -12.27 6.37
C LEU A 106 -0.96 -11.28 5.20
N THR A 107 0.17 -10.63 4.91
CA THR A 107 0.22 -9.55 3.93
C THR A 107 1.52 -9.51 3.13
N VAL A 108 1.42 -9.05 1.89
CA VAL A 108 2.55 -8.68 1.04
C VAL A 108 2.34 -7.25 0.51
N ASP A 109 3.32 -6.40 0.71
CA ASP A 109 3.34 -5.03 0.23
C ASP A 109 4.28 -4.91 -0.97
N LEU A 110 3.71 -4.83 -2.17
CA LEU A 110 4.43 -4.67 -3.42
C LEU A 110 4.87 -3.21 -3.58
N HIS A 111 6.18 -2.96 -3.72
CA HIS A 111 6.77 -1.61 -3.83
C HIS A 111 7.51 -1.41 -5.14
N GLU A 112 7.69 -0.13 -5.49
CA GLU A 112 8.53 0.33 -6.61
C GLU A 112 8.12 -0.20 -7.99
N VAL A 113 6.91 -0.72 -8.14
CA VAL A 113 6.46 -1.29 -9.41
C VAL A 113 6.17 -0.15 -10.41
N ASP A 114 7.04 0.02 -11.40
CA ASP A 114 6.88 0.94 -12.53
C ASP A 114 7.47 0.28 -13.80
N PRO A 115 6.71 0.10 -14.89
CA PRO A 115 5.33 0.57 -15.14
C PRO A 115 4.23 -0.30 -14.52
N LEU A 116 3.06 0.32 -14.29
CA LEU A 116 1.83 -0.35 -13.83
C LEU A 116 0.75 -0.37 -14.92
N PRO A 117 0.00 -1.48 -15.03
CA PRO A 117 0.22 -2.83 -14.58
C PRO A 117 1.01 -3.57 -15.67
N THR A 118 1.97 -4.38 -15.26
CA THR A 118 2.49 -5.42 -16.14
C THR A 118 1.65 -6.68 -15.94
N PRO A 119 1.45 -7.53 -16.97
CA PRO A 119 0.82 -8.84 -16.80
C PRO A 119 1.39 -9.63 -15.61
N ASP A 120 2.68 -9.44 -15.35
CA ASP A 120 3.42 -10.06 -14.26
C ASP A 120 2.94 -9.64 -12.88
N LEU A 121 2.53 -8.39 -12.71
CA LEU A 121 2.02 -7.90 -11.44
C LEU A 121 0.69 -8.57 -11.09
N THR A 122 -0.21 -8.68 -12.06
CA THR A 122 -1.50 -9.35 -11.88
C THR A 122 -1.30 -10.83 -11.57
N ASP A 123 -0.39 -11.51 -12.26
CA ASP A 123 -0.02 -12.90 -11.97
C ASP A 123 0.58 -13.08 -10.56
N ILE A 124 1.50 -12.19 -10.17
CA ILE A 124 2.13 -12.21 -8.84
C ILE A 124 1.08 -12.00 -7.75
N ALA A 125 0.26 -10.96 -7.89
CA ALA A 125 -0.75 -10.61 -6.91
C ALA A 125 -1.85 -11.68 -6.84
N GLY A 126 -2.25 -12.24 -7.98
CA GLY A 126 -3.16 -13.39 -8.07
C GLY A 126 -2.67 -14.59 -7.25
N HIS A 127 -1.41 -15.00 -7.43
CA HIS A 127 -0.85 -16.11 -6.64
C HIS A 127 -0.85 -15.85 -5.14
N LEU A 128 -0.48 -14.64 -4.72
CA LEU A 128 -0.46 -14.28 -3.29
C LEU A 128 -1.88 -14.25 -2.71
N THR A 129 -2.83 -13.71 -3.47
CA THR A 129 -4.22 -13.56 -3.05
C THR A 129 -5.01 -14.87 -3.05
N ASP A 130 -4.72 -15.79 -3.98
CA ASP A 130 -5.28 -17.15 -4.02
C ASP A 130 -4.88 -17.98 -2.80
N ASP A 131 -3.65 -17.81 -2.32
CA ASP A 131 -3.12 -18.47 -1.12
C ASP A 131 -3.50 -17.75 0.19
N GLY A 132 -4.35 -16.72 0.11
CA GLY A 132 -4.94 -16.07 1.27
C GLY A 132 -4.12 -14.96 1.91
N CYS A 133 -3.05 -14.47 1.26
CA CYS A 133 -2.34 -13.26 1.66
C CYS A 133 -3.08 -12.02 1.17
N THR A 134 -3.21 -10.98 1.99
CA THR A 134 -3.58 -9.68 1.45
C THR A 134 -2.45 -9.06 0.66
N VAL A 135 -2.77 -8.38 -0.44
CA VAL A 135 -1.77 -7.71 -1.27
C VAL A 135 -2.05 -6.21 -1.31
N SER A 136 -1.05 -5.42 -0.92
CA SER A 136 -1.05 -3.97 -1.12
C SER A 136 -0.02 -3.58 -2.16
N LEU A 137 -0.28 -2.48 -2.86
CA LEU A 137 0.63 -1.92 -3.86
C LEU A 137 0.97 -0.48 -3.50
N THR A 138 2.26 -0.16 -3.43
CA THR A 138 2.76 1.21 -3.27
C THR A 138 3.48 1.65 -4.53
N THR A 139 3.04 2.76 -5.14
CA THR A 139 3.57 3.24 -6.43
C THR A 139 3.79 4.74 -6.47
N GLU A 140 4.82 5.18 -7.20
CA GLU A 140 5.07 6.60 -7.47
C GLU A 140 4.22 7.19 -8.60
N ARG A 141 3.53 6.33 -9.38
CA ARG A 141 2.70 6.77 -10.51
C ARG A 141 1.29 6.26 -10.34
N CYS A 142 0.33 7.11 -10.67
CA CYS A 142 -1.04 6.63 -10.78
C CYS A 142 -1.17 5.70 -11.99
N PRO A 143 -1.93 4.60 -11.86
CA PRO A 143 -2.34 3.83 -13.02
C PRO A 143 -3.21 4.70 -13.94
N ALA A 144 -3.15 4.42 -15.24
CA ALA A 144 -4.14 4.95 -16.17
C ALA A 144 -5.52 4.35 -15.85
N GLU A 145 -6.61 5.02 -16.25
CA GLU A 145 -7.99 4.57 -15.98
C GLU A 145 -8.22 3.10 -16.35
N ARG A 146 -7.82 2.70 -17.56
CA ARG A 146 -7.92 1.32 -18.07
C ARG A 146 -7.19 0.26 -17.24
N HIS A 147 -6.33 0.67 -16.32
CA HIS A 147 -5.54 -0.21 -15.48
C HIS A 147 -6.03 -0.24 -14.03
N ALA A 148 -6.90 0.69 -13.64
CA ALA A 148 -7.48 0.74 -12.31
C ALA A 148 -8.32 -0.50 -12.01
N GLU A 149 -9.13 -0.95 -12.98
CA GLU A 149 -9.97 -2.15 -12.87
C GLU A 149 -9.11 -3.42 -12.72
N ALA A 150 -8.12 -3.60 -13.59
CA ALA A 150 -7.22 -4.75 -13.51
C ALA A 150 -6.45 -4.82 -12.17
N LEU A 151 -6.13 -3.66 -11.57
CA LEU A 151 -5.55 -3.61 -10.23
C LEU A 151 -6.58 -3.94 -9.14
N ALA A 152 -7.80 -3.42 -9.24
CA ALA A 152 -8.89 -3.72 -8.29
C ALA A 152 -9.19 -5.22 -8.21
N ASP A 153 -9.00 -5.96 -9.31
CA ASP A 153 -9.22 -7.41 -9.35
C ASP A 153 -8.10 -8.23 -8.70
N CYS A 154 -6.88 -7.68 -8.56
CA CYS A 154 -5.71 -8.45 -8.13
C CYS A 154 -5.03 -7.96 -6.86
N VAL A 155 -5.26 -6.71 -6.43
CA VAL A 155 -4.73 -6.18 -5.17
C VAL A 155 -5.85 -5.71 -4.24
N ASP A 156 -5.62 -5.81 -2.94
CA ASP A 156 -6.61 -5.45 -1.91
C ASP A 156 -6.52 -3.97 -1.51
N ALA A 157 -5.38 -3.31 -1.78
CA ALA A 157 -5.16 -1.90 -1.44
C ALA A 157 -4.10 -1.23 -2.32
N LEU A 158 -4.27 0.08 -2.54
CA LEU A 158 -3.33 0.93 -3.28
C LEU A 158 -2.88 2.14 -2.46
N ARG A 159 -1.56 2.38 -2.45
CA ARG A 159 -0.91 3.56 -1.86
C ARG A 159 -0.16 4.32 -2.95
N ILE A 160 -0.51 5.59 -3.14
CA ILE A 160 0.05 6.42 -4.21
C ILE A 160 1.00 7.45 -3.60
N CYS A 161 2.30 7.35 -3.91
CA CYS A 161 3.31 8.26 -3.41
C CYS A 161 3.13 9.66 -4.00
N VAL A 162 2.85 10.65 -3.16
CA VAL A 162 2.65 12.05 -3.57
C VAL A 162 3.92 12.90 -3.47
N ASP A 163 5.03 12.35 -2.97
CA ASP A 163 6.28 13.09 -2.73
C ASP A 163 6.78 13.83 -3.98
N THR A 164 6.69 13.21 -5.16
CA THR A 164 7.16 13.86 -6.39
C THR A 164 6.29 15.05 -6.82
N ALA A 165 5.01 15.06 -6.43
CA ALA A 165 4.09 16.18 -6.65
C ALA A 165 4.20 17.26 -5.56
N VAL A 166 4.61 16.89 -4.34
CA VAL A 166 4.59 17.77 -3.16
C VAL A 166 5.96 18.33 -2.78
N THR A 167 7.02 17.52 -2.81
CA THR A 167 8.33 17.88 -2.24
C THR A 167 9.44 18.07 -3.27
N ARG A 168 9.33 17.47 -4.47
CA ARG A 168 10.22 17.80 -5.61
C ARG A 168 9.82 19.06 -6.38
N ARG A 169 9.09 19.99 -5.74
CA ARG A 169 8.66 21.27 -6.32
C ARG A 169 9.81 22.05 -6.97
N HIS A 170 11.03 21.96 -6.42
CA HIS A 170 12.18 22.71 -6.92
C HIS A 170 12.89 22.09 -8.13
N ARG A 171 12.58 20.84 -8.51
CA ARG A 171 13.27 20.14 -9.62
C ARG A 171 12.43 20.04 -10.90
N LEU A 172 11.13 20.30 -10.82
CA LEU A 172 10.21 20.20 -11.95
C LEU A 172 9.78 21.59 -12.40
N GLY A 173 9.75 21.80 -13.72
CA GLY A 173 9.14 22.99 -14.31
C GLY A 173 7.65 23.11 -13.98
N PRO A 174 7.06 24.32 -14.01
CA PRO A 174 5.65 24.53 -13.66
C PRO A 174 4.68 23.61 -14.42
N ASP A 175 4.84 23.48 -15.73
CA ASP A 175 3.95 22.67 -16.58
C ASP A 175 4.03 21.18 -16.27
N GLU A 176 5.22 20.67 -15.96
CA GLU A 176 5.39 19.27 -15.60
C GLU A 176 4.75 18.96 -14.25
N ARG A 177 4.87 19.88 -13.29
CA ARG A 177 4.22 19.76 -11.99
C ARG A 177 2.71 19.71 -12.13
N GLU A 178 2.15 20.61 -12.94
CA GLU A 178 0.70 20.64 -13.16
C GLU A 178 0.21 19.36 -13.85
N ARG A 179 0.92 18.87 -14.88
CA ARG A 179 0.59 17.59 -15.53
C ARG A 179 0.64 16.42 -14.57
N ARG A 180 1.65 16.34 -13.70
CA ARG A 180 1.76 15.28 -12.68
C ARG A 180 0.63 15.34 -11.67
N LEU A 181 0.28 16.54 -11.19
CA LEU A 181 -0.84 16.72 -10.27
C LEU A 181 -2.18 16.33 -10.93
N ARG A 182 -2.40 16.73 -12.19
CA ARG A 182 -3.58 16.31 -12.95
C ARG A 182 -3.66 14.79 -13.09
N SER A 183 -2.55 14.15 -13.44
CA SER A 183 -2.46 12.69 -13.54
C SER A 183 -2.71 11.99 -12.21
N LEU A 184 -2.17 12.55 -11.11
CA LEU A 184 -2.41 12.06 -9.75
C LEU A 184 -3.91 12.09 -9.41
N ILE A 185 -4.55 13.23 -9.64
CA ILE A 185 -5.98 13.43 -9.37
C ILE A 185 -6.84 12.50 -10.22
N SER A 186 -6.63 12.45 -11.54
CA SER A 186 -7.42 11.63 -12.45
C SER A 186 -7.24 10.14 -12.15
N GLY A 187 -6.01 9.70 -11.96
CA GLY A 187 -5.71 8.29 -11.72
C GLY A 187 -6.20 7.81 -10.35
N THR A 188 -6.11 8.64 -9.31
CA THR A 188 -6.66 8.29 -7.98
C THR A 188 -8.19 8.19 -8.03
N ARG A 189 -8.85 9.12 -8.73
CA ARG A 189 -10.31 9.03 -8.94
C ARG A 189 -10.70 7.77 -9.69
N ALA A 190 -9.91 7.36 -10.68
CA ALA A 190 -10.15 6.14 -11.43
C ALA A 190 -10.05 4.88 -10.56
N THR A 191 -9.03 4.79 -9.69
CA THR A 191 -8.86 3.64 -8.79
C THR A 191 -9.97 3.57 -7.75
N VAL A 192 -10.37 4.72 -7.21
CA VAL A 192 -11.52 4.82 -6.30
C VAL A 192 -12.82 4.40 -7.01
N ALA A 193 -13.04 4.87 -8.25
CA ALA A 193 -14.22 4.52 -9.04
C ALA A 193 -14.26 3.01 -9.40
N ALA A 194 -13.10 2.38 -9.58
CA ALA A 194 -12.97 0.94 -9.74
C ALA A 194 -13.16 0.14 -8.44
N GLY A 195 -13.41 0.81 -7.31
CA GLY A 195 -13.65 0.17 -6.02
C GLY A 195 -12.38 -0.26 -5.26
N LEU A 196 -11.19 0.07 -5.75
CA LEU A 196 -9.93 -0.26 -5.09
C LEU A 196 -9.67 0.68 -3.92
N PRO A 197 -9.59 0.18 -2.66
CA PRO A 197 -9.24 1.02 -1.52
C PRO A 197 -7.90 1.72 -1.76
N THR A 198 -7.95 3.06 -1.84
CA THR A 198 -6.80 3.88 -2.24
C THR A 198 -6.47 4.91 -1.17
N GLN A 199 -5.17 5.09 -0.88
CA GLN A 199 -4.64 6.15 -0.02
C GLN A 199 -3.55 6.96 -0.72
N LEU A 200 -3.47 8.24 -0.35
CA LEU A 200 -2.29 9.04 -0.66
C LEU A 200 -1.20 8.70 0.35
N TYR A 201 0.02 8.50 -0.11
CA TYR A 201 1.15 8.13 0.73
C TYR A 201 2.28 9.14 0.57
N THR A 202 2.91 9.54 1.67
CA THR A 202 4.09 10.41 1.63
C THR A 202 5.19 9.86 2.53
N ARG A 203 6.42 9.88 2.03
CA ARG A 203 7.62 9.55 2.82
C ARG A 203 8.17 10.75 3.58
N VAL A 204 7.64 11.94 3.30
CA VAL A 204 8.10 13.16 3.94
C VAL A 204 7.31 13.35 5.23
N ILE A 205 8.05 13.52 6.32
CA ILE A 205 7.50 13.81 7.65
C ILE A 205 6.47 14.92 7.49
N PRO A 206 5.20 14.71 7.88
CA PRO A 206 4.25 15.80 7.93
C PRO A 206 4.81 16.81 8.92
N PRO A 207 5.02 18.08 8.51
CA PRO A 207 5.26 19.13 9.49
C PRO A 207 4.12 19.12 10.53
N PRO A 208 4.39 19.63 11.76
CA PRO A 208 3.53 19.44 12.92
C PRO A 208 2.04 19.76 12.68
N PRO A 209 1.13 19.22 13.52
CA PRO A 209 -0.31 19.40 13.38
C PRO A 209 -0.68 20.87 13.08
N GLY A 210 -1.47 21.08 12.01
CA GLY A 210 -1.89 22.41 11.57
C GLY A 210 -1.09 23.02 10.42
N ASN A 211 -0.06 22.34 9.90
CA ASN A 211 0.65 22.81 8.72
C ASN A 211 -0.22 22.78 7.44
N ALA A 212 -0.08 23.81 6.59
CA ALA A 212 -0.81 23.95 5.35
C ALA A 212 -0.59 22.79 4.36
N ALA A 213 0.59 22.17 4.32
CA ALA A 213 0.88 21.03 3.46
C ALA A 213 0.12 19.77 3.91
N THR A 214 0.09 19.50 5.22
CA THR A 214 -0.68 18.39 5.80
C THR A 214 -2.17 18.60 5.54
N ARG A 215 -2.67 19.82 5.76
CA ARG A 215 -4.06 20.18 5.46
C ARG A 215 -4.39 19.98 3.98
N TRP A 216 -3.54 20.50 3.09
CA TRP A 216 -3.73 20.37 1.65
C TRP A 216 -3.75 18.90 1.20
N LEU A 217 -2.94 18.03 1.78
CA LEU A 217 -2.96 16.59 1.48
C LEU A 217 -4.26 15.92 1.92
N VAL A 218 -4.76 16.28 3.10
CA VAL A 218 -6.05 15.78 3.61
C VAL A 218 -7.20 16.26 2.73
N GLU A 219 -7.22 17.54 2.37
CA GLU A 219 -8.20 18.12 1.44
C GLU A 219 -8.11 17.49 0.05
N LEU A 220 -6.90 17.19 -0.44
CA LEU A 220 -6.71 16.51 -1.71
C LEU A 220 -7.26 15.08 -1.66
N ALA A 221 -6.94 14.32 -0.61
CA ALA A 221 -7.44 12.96 -0.42
C ALA A 221 -8.98 12.93 -0.43
N ASP A 222 -9.62 13.89 0.25
CA ASP A 222 -11.08 14.05 0.26
C ASP A 222 -11.62 14.37 -1.14
N ALA A 223 -11.04 15.35 -1.81
CA ALA A 223 -11.46 15.80 -3.15
C ALA A 223 -11.31 14.74 -4.26
N VAL A 224 -10.48 13.72 -4.05
CA VAL A 224 -10.32 12.58 -4.97
C VAL A 224 -11.02 11.31 -4.52
N GLY A 225 -11.65 11.32 -3.34
CA GLY A 225 -12.32 10.15 -2.76
C GLY A 225 -11.37 9.07 -2.23
N ALA A 226 -10.11 9.41 -1.96
CA ALA A 226 -9.19 8.50 -1.30
C ALA A 226 -9.64 8.25 0.15
N HIS A 227 -9.25 7.12 0.72
CA HIS A 227 -9.61 6.74 2.09
C HIS A 227 -8.83 7.53 3.16
N GLY A 228 -7.78 8.25 2.76
CA GLY A 228 -6.94 8.97 3.69
C GLY A 228 -5.56 9.28 3.14
N VAL A 229 -4.72 9.75 4.06
CA VAL A 229 -3.31 10.04 3.82
C VAL A 229 -2.47 9.28 4.83
N THR A 230 -1.44 8.61 4.34
CA THR A 230 -0.48 7.88 5.15
C THR A 230 0.88 8.56 5.08
N PHE A 231 1.44 8.80 6.25
CA PHE A 231 2.73 9.43 6.46
C PHE A 231 3.71 8.38 6.96
N ALA A 232 4.74 8.09 6.18
CA ALA A 232 5.82 7.22 6.66
C ALA A 232 6.62 7.96 7.71
N ARG A 233 6.84 7.35 8.88
CA ARG A 233 7.80 7.87 9.84
C ARG A 233 9.23 7.53 9.38
N PRO A 234 10.19 8.44 9.54
CA PRO A 234 11.60 8.08 9.54
C PRO A 234 11.85 7.11 10.69
N GLN A 235 12.56 6.03 10.43
CA GLN A 235 13.11 5.19 11.48
C GLN A 235 14.18 6.00 12.22
N GLU A 236 14.11 6.09 13.55
CA GLU A 236 15.04 6.88 14.38
C GLU A 236 16.48 6.36 14.33
N ASP A 237 16.69 5.15 13.79
CA ASP A 237 18.02 4.57 13.59
C ASP A 237 18.79 5.19 12.42
N GLY A 238 18.81 6.52 12.24
CA GLY A 238 19.81 7.23 11.41
C GLY A 238 19.95 6.80 9.93
N THR A 239 19.13 5.87 9.44
CA THR A 239 19.34 5.14 8.19
C THR A 239 18.09 5.23 7.34
N LEU A 240 17.67 6.47 7.05
CA LEU A 240 17.14 6.76 5.72
C LEU A 240 18.30 7.14 4.80
N ALA A 241 19.32 6.29 4.75
CA ALA A 241 20.18 6.20 3.59
C ALA A 241 19.40 5.36 2.57
N MET A 242 18.93 6.00 1.51
CA MET A 242 18.88 5.28 0.23
C MET A 242 20.31 4.77 0.01
N PRO A 243 20.57 3.45 -0.07
CA PRO A 243 21.90 2.98 -0.42
C PRO A 243 22.31 3.64 -1.73
N ASP A 244 23.55 4.12 -1.80
CA ASP A 244 24.10 4.66 -3.04
C ASP A 244 24.02 3.54 -4.10
N PRO A 245 23.50 3.79 -5.31
CA PRO A 245 23.54 2.81 -6.40
C PRO A 245 24.95 2.25 -6.66
N ALA A 246 26.00 2.97 -6.25
CA ALA A 246 27.39 2.51 -6.31
C ALA A 246 27.76 1.44 -5.27
N ASP A 247 26.99 1.27 -4.18
CA ASP A 247 27.20 0.25 -3.14
C ASP A 247 26.64 -1.12 -3.52
N TRP A 248 26.01 -1.22 -4.69
CA TRP A 248 25.51 -2.48 -5.24
C TRP A 248 26.70 -3.22 -5.81
N GLY A 249 27.42 -3.92 -4.92
CA GLY A 249 28.50 -4.82 -5.29
C GLY A 249 28.05 -5.72 -6.45
N ALA A 250 28.90 -5.83 -7.47
CA ALA A 250 28.68 -6.67 -8.64
C ALA A 250 28.55 -8.14 -8.20
N GLY A 251 27.34 -8.55 -7.83
CA GLY A 251 27.12 -9.82 -7.15
C GLY A 251 25.67 -10.07 -6.74
N THR A 252 24.75 -10.00 -7.70
CA THR A 252 23.32 -10.46 -7.68
C THR A 252 22.29 -9.54 -7.00
N PRO A 253 21.04 -9.41 -7.55
CA PRO A 253 19.98 -10.31 -7.06
C PRO A 253 18.96 -10.75 -8.14
N PRO A 254 18.57 -12.04 -8.28
CA PRO A 254 17.69 -12.47 -9.38
C PRO A 254 16.18 -12.35 -9.08
N CYS A 255 15.73 -11.76 -7.96
CA CYS A 255 14.31 -11.79 -7.55
C CYS A 255 13.76 -10.53 -6.84
N GLY A 256 14.46 -9.40 -6.93
CA GLY A 256 14.04 -8.17 -6.23
C GLY A 256 14.51 -8.11 -4.77
N THR A 257 14.11 -7.07 -4.04
CA THR A 257 14.48 -6.89 -2.62
C THR A 257 13.32 -7.21 -1.69
N LEU A 258 13.59 -7.95 -0.61
CA LEU A 258 12.64 -8.29 0.45
C LEU A 258 13.06 -7.60 1.75
N LYS A 259 12.10 -6.97 2.44
CA LYS A 259 12.29 -6.40 3.77
C LYS A 259 11.09 -6.74 4.66
N PRO A 260 11.27 -6.95 5.96
CA PRO A 260 10.15 -7.00 6.89
C PRO A 260 9.33 -5.70 6.82
N LEU A 261 8.08 -5.75 7.25
CA LEU A 261 7.16 -4.62 7.22
C LEU A 261 7.46 -3.63 8.37
N ASP A 262 8.67 -3.07 8.40
CA ASP A 262 9.20 -2.28 9.53
C ASP A 262 8.97 -0.78 9.42
N VAL A 263 8.03 -0.31 8.59
CA VAL A 263 7.75 1.14 8.53
C VAL A 263 6.55 1.45 9.42
N PRO A 264 6.73 2.11 10.57
CA PRO A 264 5.61 2.69 11.29
C PRO A 264 4.92 3.75 10.40
N LEU A 265 3.64 3.52 10.14
CA LEU A 265 2.80 4.37 9.30
C LEU A 265 1.86 5.18 10.18
N ASP A 266 1.97 6.50 10.11
CA ASP A 266 0.97 7.40 10.67
C ASP A 266 -0.13 7.62 9.62
N THR A 267 -1.28 7.00 9.85
CA THR A 267 -2.40 7.10 8.91
C THR A 267 -3.45 8.06 9.42
N VAL A 268 -3.78 9.07 8.60
CA VAL A 268 -4.97 9.91 8.77
C VAL A 268 -6.05 9.36 7.85
N CYS A 269 -6.96 8.57 8.40
CA CYS A 269 -8.16 8.13 7.69
C CYS A 269 -9.14 9.30 7.60
N LEU A 270 -9.65 9.54 6.39
CA LEU A 270 -10.80 10.42 6.24
C LEU A 270 -12.00 9.69 6.81
N ARG A 271 -12.66 10.30 7.79
CA ARG A 271 -13.89 9.75 8.37
C ARG A 271 -14.89 9.56 7.24
N ALA A 272 -15.43 8.36 7.08
CA ALA A 272 -16.79 8.24 6.59
C ALA A 272 -17.65 8.82 7.73
N ASP A 273 -18.23 10.00 7.50
CA ASP A 273 -18.73 10.89 8.54
C ASP A 273 -19.56 10.23 9.66
N VAL A 274 -19.32 10.76 10.87
CA VAL A 274 -20.19 10.68 12.06
C VAL A 274 -21.56 11.27 11.78
#